data_AF-A0A7D5P6T9-F1
#
_entry.id   AF-A0A7D5P6T9-F1
#
_cell.length_a   1.000
_cell.length_b   1.000
_cell.length_c   1.000
_cell.angle_alpha   90.00
_cell.angle_beta   90.00
_cell.angle_gamma   90.00
#
_symmetry.space_group_name_H-M   'P 1'
#
loop_
_entity.id
_entity.type
_entity.pdbx_description
1 polymer ?
#
loop_
_entity_poly.entity_id
_entity_poly.type
_entity_poly.pdbx_seq_one_letter_code
_entity_poly.pdbx_strand_id
1 'polypeptide(L)' 'MHSEDPYTATKSRYECVECLHRVTTDGTVGACPECGGRVKNVAVPRE' A
#
# COMPACT_ATOMS: atom_id res chain seq x y z
N MET A 1 -13.13 11.60 26.05
CA MET A 1 -12.54 12.13 24.80
C MET A 1 -11.90 10.95 24.12
N HIS A 2 -12.62 10.29 23.20
CA HIS A 2 -11.98 9.32 22.32
C HIS A 2 -11.11 10.15 21.39
N SER A 3 -9.82 10.20 21.69
CA SER A 3 -8.80 10.63 20.74
C SER A 3 -9.01 9.75 19.52
N GLU A 4 -9.64 10.30 18.49
CA GLU A 4 -9.77 9.66 17.19
C GLU A 4 -8.35 9.25 16.83
N ASP A 5 -8.04 7.95 16.89
CA ASP A 5 -6.82 7.43 16.30
C ASP A 5 -6.76 8.06 14.91
N PRO A 6 -5.75 8.88 14.58
CA PRO A 6 -5.53 9.24 13.20
C PRO A 6 -5.04 7.96 12.55
N TYR A 7 -5.97 7.03 12.28
CA TYR A 7 -5.79 6.00 11.30
C TYR A 7 -5.75 6.76 9.98
N THR A 8 -4.59 7.34 9.74
CA THR A 8 -4.24 8.03 8.51
C THR A 8 -4.10 6.90 7.49
N ALA A 9 -5.25 6.41 7.00
CA ALA A 9 -5.40 5.46 5.89
C ALA A 9 -4.76 5.99 4.59
N THR A 10 -4.10 7.14 4.66
CA THR A 10 -3.42 7.84 3.58
C THR A 10 -2.22 7.06 3.04
N LYS A 11 -1.60 6.17 3.81
CA LYS A 11 -0.48 5.35 3.30
C LYS A 11 -0.97 4.04 2.71
N SER A 12 -1.19 4.07 1.40
CA SER A 12 -1.45 2.87 0.62
C SER A 12 -0.15 2.07 0.47
N ARG A 13 -0.18 0.84 0.96
CA ARG A 13 0.92 -0.12 0.86
C ARG A 13 0.60 -1.08 -0.27
N TYR A 14 1.51 -1.21 -1.21
CA TYR A 14 1.40 -2.09 -2.35
C TYR A 14 2.50 -3.13 -2.32
N GLU A 15 2.18 -4.36 -2.69
CA GLU A 15 3.14 -5.46 -2.85
C GLU A 15 3.13 -5.92 -4.30
N CYS A 16 4.30 -6.02 -4.92
CA CYS A 16 4.43 -6.58 -6.25
C CYS A 16 4.25 -8.09 -6.20
N VAL A 17 3.42 -8.63 -7.10
CA VAL A 17 3.17 -10.08 -7.16
C VAL A 17 4.25 -10.84 -7.94
N GLU A 18 5.10 -10.11 -8.69
CA GLU A 18 6.16 -10.70 -9.52
C GLU A 18 7.48 -10.78 -8.73
N CYS A 19 7.97 -9.64 -8.21
CA CYS A 19 9.26 -9.55 -7.53
C CYS A 19 9.17 -9.43 -6.01
N LEU A 20 7.96 -9.41 -5.43
CA LEU A 20 7.71 -9.25 -3.99
C LEU A 20 8.19 -7.93 -3.39
N HIS A 21 8.54 -6.94 -4.21
CA HIS A 21 8.90 -5.61 -3.73
C HIS A 21 7.71 -4.89 -3.10
N ARG A 22 7.95 -4.19 -1.99
CA ARG A 22 6.93 -3.49 -1.21
C ARG A 22 7.08 -1.99 -1.38
N VAL A 23 6.04 -1.37 -1.92
CA VAL A 23 5.96 0.08 -2.13
C VAL A 23 5.01 0.67 -1.09
N THR A 24 5.45 1.72 -0.40
CA THR A 24 4.58 2.49 0.49
C THR A 24 4.49 3.89 -0.08
N THR A 25 3.28 4.35 -0.38
CA THR A 25 3.06 5.65 -0.98
C THR A 25 1.80 6.29 -0.40
N ASP A 26 1.78 7.61 -0.39
CA ASP A 26 0.62 8.41 0.01
C ASP A 26 -0.44 8.50 -1.13
N GLY A 27 -0.19 7.85 -2.28
CA GLY A 27 -1.09 7.83 -3.44
C GLY A 27 -1.33 6.44 -4.03
N THR A 28 -1.87 6.38 -5.26
CA THR A 28 -2.08 5.13 -6.01
C THR A 28 -0.88 4.81 -6.88
N VAL A 29 -0.33 3.61 -6.75
CA VAL A 29 0.71 3.09 -7.63
C VAL A 29 0.11 2.03 -8.55
N GLY A 30 0.20 2.24 -9.86
CA GLY A 30 -0.31 1.33 -10.88
C GLY A 30 0.64 0.17 -11.22
N ALA A 31 1.95 0.33 -11.00
CA ALA A 31 2.97 -0.66 -11.34
C ALA A 31 4.18 -0.60 -10.39
N CYS A 32 4.90 -1.71 -10.26
CA CYS A 32 6.08 -1.80 -9.41
C CYS A 32 7.24 -0.95 -9.97
N PRO A 33 7.87 -0.08 -9.18
CA PRO A 33 8.98 0.76 -9.66
C PRO A 33 10.26 -0.04 -9.96
N GLU A 34 10.43 -1.22 -9.35
CA GLU A 34 11.64 -2.04 -9.52
C GLU A 34 11.62 -2.88 -10.80
N CYS A 35 10.46 -3.44 -11.16
CA CYS A 35 10.35 -4.42 -12.24
C CYS A 35 9.24 -4.10 -13.26
N GLY A 36 8.43 -3.06 -13.04
CA GLY A 36 7.27 -2.74 -13.86
C GLY A 36 6.08 -3.71 -13.70
N GLY A 37 6.19 -4.71 -12.82
CA GLY A 37 5.17 -5.72 -12.59
C GLY A 37 3.91 -5.20 -11.90
N ARG A 38 2.85 -6.01 -11.88
CA ARG A 38 1.59 -5.65 -11.21
C ARG A 38 1.78 -5.60 -9.69
N VAL A 39 1.09 -4.66 -9.06
CA VAL A 39 1.07 -4.50 -7.61
C VAL A 39 -0.34 -4.67 -7.06
N LYS A 40 -0.45 -5.25 -5.86
CA LYS A 40 -1.71 -5.39 -5.12
C LYS A 40 -1.66 -4.51 -3.87
N ASN A 41 -2.76 -3.83 -3.54
CA ASN A 41 -2.85 -3.08 -2.30
C ASN A 41 -2.96 -4.07 -1.13
N VAL A 42 -2.03 -3.98 -0.18
CA VAL A 42 -1.94 -4.79 1.04
C VAL A 42 -2.12 -3.93 2.30
N ALA A 43 -2.43 -2.64 2.17
CA ALA A 43 -2.68 -1.74 3.29
C ALA A 43 -4.07 -1.89 3.90
N VAL A 44 -4.98 -2.63 3.26
CA VAL A 44 -6.31 -2.87 3.82
C VAL A 44 -6.21 -4.03 4.83
N PRO A 45 -6.33 -3.79 6.15
CA PRO A 45 -6.49 -4.88 7.09
C PRO A 45 -7.81 -5.58 6.78
N ARG A 46 -7.77 -6.91 6.62
CA ARG A 46 -8.99 -7.72 6.60
C ARG A 46 -9.40 -7.96 8.05
N GLU A 47 -10.62 -7.54 8.36
CA GLU A 47 -11.38 -7.80 9.60
C GLU A 47 -11.57 -9.28 9.93
#